data_AF-A0A1Y2WLL2-F1
#
_entry.id   AF-A0A1Y2WLL2-F1
#
_cell.length_a   1.000
_cell.length_b   1.000
_cell.length_c   1.000
_cell.angle_alpha   90.00
_cell.angle_beta   90.00
_cell.angle_gamma   90.00
#
_symmetry.space_group_name_H-M   'P 1'
#
loop_
_entity.id
_entity.type
_entity.pdbx_description
1 polymer ?
#
loop_
_entity_poly.entity_id
_entity_poly.type
_entity_poly.pdbx_seq_one_letter_code
_entity_poly.pdbx_strand_id
1 'polypeptide(L)'
;MGRFRRFAKALRHKFSQRFNDTQSTLGTSSYPSAQSSRSTQSTETAEVATSDDSEHHGVNHLRHFRTSDSSEGTTSTEDAESSPSLPGAPSQFISYLDQNQGDPTRALLQPYLGYEKWLRHEFVNPDAEIDCYSNLVPVFNGQESLFKIRTIDYLLADKSRYLMPLQDHQREENNSLAIVESLEKYQCNFDGFTRGILAGLDWSNIVVAGSSALLPLLSRRKDVDIEGDPAVEKPAETYYQITASTSDIDIFLYGIDDEEAAVRRIVEVENVIRKNQNLFPNKALALRSENAITFIAPKWPFRHVQVILRLYKSISEILTGFDVDCSCVAFDGKQVYTNPRGVAAIATRTNTIDLSRRSPSYENRLWKYRQHNFEVYWDSLDRSRVKSIDIEEYDMSHRYLTGLARLIFSEAVLRKKPSSEWKKNRNLRKLDDSKGPMAVESLSGYANHILPYGLTLTARSVRLAIKDSAENPYMFGTIQEVTDPTNKKCKWKLKNNRRVKLTKRVTFIKLNPGRQMIGSFYPRTADDWTKMAYE
;
A
#
# COMPACT_ATOMS: atom_id res chain seq x y z
N MET A 1 -34.22 5.71 27.79
CA MET A 1 -34.68 4.82 26.68
C MET A 1 -35.97 5.27 25.96
N GLY A 2 -36.87 6.08 26.54
CA GLY A 2 -38.16 6.43 25.89
C GLY A 2 -38.10 7.39 24.68
N ARG A 3 -37.10 8.28 24.59
CA ARG A 3 -36.97 9.23 23.45
C ARG A 3 -36.46 8.57 22.16
N PHE A 4 -35.66 7.51 22.27
CA PHE A 4 -35.10 6.79 21.11
C PHE A 4 -36.14 5.95 20.37
N ARG A 5 -37.12 5.38 21.08
CA ARG A 5 -38.24 4.62 20.46
C ARG A 5 -39.20 5.52 19.67
N ARG A 6 -39.39 6.78 20.09
CA ARG A 6 -40.25 7.73 19.35
C ARG A 6 -39.59 8.19 18.04
N PHE A 7 -38.27 8.36 18.02
CA PHE A 7 -37.52 8.70 16.82
C PHE A 7 -37.54 7.59 15.77
N ALA A 8 -37.38 6.32 16.20
CA ALA A 8 -37.46 5.17 15.29
C ALA A 8 -38.86 4.95 14.69
N LYS A 9 -39.93 5.28 15.42
CA LYS A 9 -41.31 5.16 14.93
C LYS A 9 -41.66 6.26 13.91
N ALA A 10 -41.15 7.48 14.10
CA ALA A 10 -41.33 8.59 13.16
C ALA A 10 -40.59 8.37 11.82
N LEU A 11 -39.42 7.72 11.85
CA LEU A 11 -38.68 7.36 10.64
C LEU A 11 -39.41 6.33 9.78
N ARG A 12 -39.97 5.26 10.39
CA ARG A 12 -40.75 4.25 9.63
C ARG A 12 -41.97 4.85 8.92
N HIS A 13 -42.64 5.81 9.53
CA HIS A 13 -43.83 6.42 8.94
C HIS A 13 -43.52 7.32 7.74
N LYS A 14 -42.36 8.00 7.73
CA LYS A 14 -41.89 8.79 6.57
C LYS A 14 -41.41 7.93 5.40
N PHE A 15 -40.89 6.73 5.68
CA PHE A 15 -40.45 5.80 4.64
C PHE A 15 -41.62 5.17 3.88
N SER A 16 -42.76 4.92 4.55
CA SER A 16 -43.93 4.33 3.88
C SER A 16 -44.66 5.31 2.95
N GLN A 17 -44.65 6.62 3.24
CA GLN A 17 -45.28 7.61 2.36
C GLN A 17 -44.47 7.86 1.08
N ARG A 18 -43.14 7.90 1.17
CA ARG A 18 -42.27 8.16 0.00
C ARG A 18 -42.27 7.03 -1.03
N PHE A 19 -42.53 5.80 -0.61
CA PHE A 19 -42.55 4.65 -1.52
C PHE A 19 -43.80 4.63 -2.40
N ASN A 20 -44.93 5.16 -1.91
CA ASN A 20 -46.17 5.24 -2.69
C ASN A 20 -46.15 6.38 -3.71
N ASP A 21 -45.42 7.46 -3.44
CA ASP A 21 -45.35 8.62 -4.36
C ASP A 21 -44.42 8.37 -5.57
N THR A 22 -43.62 7.29 -5.58
CA THR A 22 -42.64 7.04 -6.64
C THR A 22 -43.15 6.05 -7.71
N GLN A 23 -44.34 5.47 -7.54
CA GLN A 23 -44.95 4.57 -8.54
C GLN A 23 -45.90 5.26 -9.54
N SER A 24 -46.16 6.57 -9.40
CA SER A 24 -47.14 7.27 -10.26
C SER A 24 -46.55 7.99 -11.48
N THR A 25 -45.24 7.92 -11.72
CA THR A 25 -44.60 8.64 -12.85
C THR A 25 -43.63 7.74 -13.62
N LEU A 26 -44.19 6.80 -14.38
CA LEU A 26 -43.54 6.19 -15.55
C LEU A 26 -44.32 6.64 -16.78
N GLY A 27 -43.65 7.40 -17.66
CA GLY A 27 -44.17 7.88 -18.93
C GLY A 27 -43.08 7.82 -20.01
N THR A 28 -43.28 6.85 -20.90
CA THR A 28 -42.64 6.50 -22.18
C THR A 28 -41.98 7.63 -23.00
N SER A 29 -40.82 7.34 -23.60
CA SER A 29 -40.46 7.86 -24.93
C SER A 29 -39.40 6.97 -25.60
N SER A 30 -39.64 6.68 -26.88
CA SER A 30 -38.97 5.75 -27.78
C SER A 30 -38.41 6.50 -28.99
N TYR A 31 -37.19 6.19 -29.47
CA TYR A 31 -36.67 6.59 -30.79
C TYR A 31 -35.52 5.65 -31.24
N PRO A 32 -35.16 5.60 -32.54
CA PRO A 32 -34.98 4.35 -33.28
C PRO A 32 -33.56 4.16 -33.85
N SER A 33 -33.43 3.04 -34.56
CA SER A 33 -32.24 2.42 -35.14
C SER A 33 -31.63 3.08 -36.40
N ALA A 34 -30.30 2.89 -36.50
CA ALA A 34 -29.47 2.52 -37.65
C ALA A 34 -29.25 3.51 -38.82
N GLN A 35 -27.99 3.69 -39.22
CA GLN A 35 -27.47 3.15 -40.49
C GLN A 35 -25.93 3.25 -40.61
N SER A 36 -25.40 2.36 -41.45
CA SER A 36 -24.01 1.99 -41.67
C SER A 36 -23.30 2.85 -42.72
N SER A 37 -21.97 2.81 -42.75
CA SER A 37 -21.22 2.77 -44.02
C SER A 37 -19.83 2.15 -43.87
N ARG A 38 -19.55 1.24 -44.80
CA ARG A 38 -18.29 0.54 -45.09
C ARG A 38 -17.35 1.44 -45.92
N SER A 39 -16.05 1.20 -45.82
CA SER A 39 -15.05 1.05 -46.91
C SER A 39 -13.64 1.12 -46.29
N THR A 40 -12.54 0.54 -46.76
CA THR A 40 -12.16 -0.48 -47.76
C THR A 40 -10.69 -0.80 -47.48
N GLN A 41 -10.26 -2.01 -47.85
CA GLN A 41 -8.89 -2.54 -47.77
C GLN A 41 -7.88 -1.77 -48.64
N SER A 42 -6.60 -1.81 -48.27
CA SER A 42 -5.49 -1.97 -49.23
C SER A 42 -4.30 -2.64 -48.54
N THR A 43 -3.90 -3.76 -49.12
CA THR A 43 -2.70 -4.57 -48.89
C THR A 43 -1.49 -3.97 -49.58
N GLU A 44 -0.29 -4.13 -49.04
CA GLU A 44 0.90 -4.46 -49.85
C GLU A 44 2.05 -5.05 -49.01
N THR A 45 2.58 -6.15 -49.54
CA THR A 45 3.80 -6.92 -49.25
C THR A 45 5.05 -6.14 -49.74
N ALA A 46 6.33 -6.42 -49.49
CA ALA A 46 7.10 -7.66 -49.32
C ALA A 46 8.57 -7.36 -48.88
N GLU A 47 9.28 -8.43 -48.45
CA GLU A 47 10.73 -8.76 -48.63
C GLU A 47 11.83 -7.88 -48.00
N VAL A 48 12.63 -8.37 -47.03
CA VAL A 48 13.78 -9.34 -47.06
C VAL A 48 15.06 -8.78 -47.70
N ALA A 49 16.12 -8.61 -46.89
CA ALA A 49 17.51 -8.80 -47.30
C ALA A 49 18.42 -9.03 -46.08
N THR A 50 19.29 -10.02 -46.22
CA THR A 50 20.31 -10.57 -45.31
C THR A 50 21.62 -9.78 -45.35
N SER A 51 22.45 -9.89 -44.30
CA SER A 51 23.92 -10.03 -44.44
C SER A 51 24.57 -10.47 -43.13
N ASP A 52 25.45 -11.46 -43.27
CA ASP A 52 26.40 -12.00 -42.31
C ASP A 52 27.52 -11.00 -41.97
N ASP A 53 28.17 -11.16 -40.80
CA ASP A 53 29.62 -11.45 -40.74
C ASP A 53 30.13 -11.74 -39.32
N SER A 54 31.25 -12.44 -39.29
CA SER A 54 31.79 -13.39 -38.31
C SER A 54 32.81 -12.88 -37.27
N GLU A 55 32.88 -13.62 -36.15
CA GLU A 55 34.06 -14.09 -35.36
C GLU A 55 35.19 -13.15 -34.90
N HIS A 56 35.57 -13.20 -33.60
CA HIS A 56 36.85 -13.82 -33.15
C HIS A 56 37.05 -13.87 -31.61
N HIS A 57 37.83 -14.85 -31.18
CA HIS A 57 38.17 -15.32 -29.82
C HIS A 57 39.12 -14.42 -28.99
N GLY A 58 39.15 -14.67 -27.67
CA GLY A 58 40.30 -14.31 -26.81
C GLY A 58 40.12 -14.63 -25.31
N VAL A 59 40.63 -15.78 -24.89
CA VAL A 59 40.74 -16.26 -23.49
C VAL A 59 41.97 -15.64 -22.81
N ASN A 60 41.92 -15.33 -21.51
CA ASN A 60 43.09 -15.48 -20.63
C ASN A 60 42.72 -15.56 -19.13
N HIS A 61 43.09 -16.70 -18.53
CA HIS A 61 43.22 -16.93 -17.10
C HIS A 61 44.66 -16.66 -16.68
N LEU A 62 44.90 -16.05 -15.51
CA LEU A 62 46.11 -16.37 -14.72
C LEU A 62 45.92 -16.08 -13.22
N ARG A 63 46.20 -17.10 -12.41
CA ARG A 63 46.34 -17.10 -10.95
C ARG A 63 47.77 -16.67 -10.59
N HIS A 64 47.95 -16.00 -9.44
CA HIS A 64 49.13 -16.18 -8.60
C HIS A 64 48.81 -16.04 -7.10
N PHE A 65 49.38 -16.99 -6.35
CA PHE A 65 49.44 -17.12 -4.89
C PHE A 65 50.77 -16.52 -4.37
N ARG A 66 50.76 -15.88 -3.18
CA ARG A 66 51.77 -15.97 -2.09
C ARG A 66 51.45 -14.97 -0.95
N THR A 67 51.05 -15.45 0.25
CA THR A 67 51.83 -15.69 1.50
C THR A 67 52.18 -14.45 2.34
N SER A 68 51.49 -14.35 3.49
CA SER A 68 51.89 -13.94 4.86
C SER A 68 53.05 -12.96 5.07
N ASP A 69 52.80 -11.87 5.81
CA ASP A 69 53.55 -11.58 7.04
C ASP A 69 52.79 -10.64 8.01
N SER A 70 53.32 -10.54 9.23
CA SER A 70 52.67 -10.21 10.50
C SER A 70 53.00 -8.81 11.06
N SER A 71 52.21 -8.37 12.07
CA SER A 71 52.38 -7.21 12.99
C SER A 71 52.14 -5.82 12.36
N GLU A 72 51.52 -4.80 12.97
CA GLU A 72 51.36 -4.37 14.37
C GLU A 72 50.02 -3.61 14.55
N GLY A 73 49.54 -3.56 15.79
CA GLY A 73 48.29 -2.89 16.16
C GLY A 73 48.33 -1.38 15.92
N THR A 74 47.36 -0.90 15.15
CA THR A 74 47.00 0.51 15.11
C THR A 74 45.49 0.61 15.28
N THR A 75 45.07 1.40 16.25
CA THR A 75 43.70 1.78 16.59
C THR A 75 42.79 1.85 15.37
N SER A 76 41.80 0.96 15.32
CA SER A 76 40.76 0.91 14.30
C SER A 76 39.95 2.20 14.29
N THR A 77 40.25 3.06 13.33
CA THR A 77 39.26 3.92 12.70
C THR A 77 38.08 3.04 12.30
N GLU A 78 36.86 3.38 12.73
CA GLU A 78 35.64 2.74 12.25
C GLU A 78 35.65 2.80 10.72
N ASP A 79 35.88 1.64 10.10
CA ASP A 79 35.88 1.50 8.65
C ASP A 79 34.52 1.95 8.12
N ALA A 80 34.53 2.85 7.14
CA ALA A 80 33.34 3.13 6.33
C ALA A 80 32.88 1.80 5.73
N GLU A 81 31.78 1.24 6.23
CA GLU A 81 31.24 -0.05 5.80
C GLU A 81 30.99 -0.01 4.28
N SER A 82 31.88 -0.64 3.51
CA SER A 82 31.70 -0.82 2.07
C SER A 82 30.40 -1.57 1.79
N SER A 83 29.70 -1.21 0.71
CA SER A 83 28.42 -1.85 0.35
C SER A 83 28.54 -3.38 0.32
N PRO A 84 27.61 -4.14 0.95
CA PRO A 84 27.64 -5.59 0.94
C PRO A 84 27.67 -6.16 -0.48
N SER A 85 28.47 -7.21 -0.72
CA SER A 85 28.52 -7.89 -2.02
C SER A 85 27.19 -8.58 -2.32
N LEU A 86 26.65 -8.35 -3.52
CA LEU A 86 25.42 -8.99 -3.98
C LEU A 86 25.71 -10.09 -5.01
N PRO A 87 24.92 -11.18 -5.06
CA PRO A 87 25.02 -12.20 -6.10
C PRO A 87 24.75 -11.66 -7.51
N GLY A 88 23.99 -10.57 -7.62
CA GLY A 88 23.66 -9.87 -8.85
C GLY A 88 22.94 -8.57 -8.55
N ALA A 89 22.76 -7.71 -9.55
CA ALA A 89 22.09 -6.42 -9.36
C ALA A 89 20.64 -6.62 -8.87
N PRO A 90 20.09 -5.76 -7.98
CA PRO A 90 18.69 -5.84 -7.56
C PRO A 90 17.71 -5.89 -8.74
N SER A 91 17.98 -5.14 -9.81
CA SER A 91 17.18 -5.11 -11.04
C SER A 91 17.05 -6.47 -11.75
N GLN A 92 17.93 -7.43 -11.45
CA GLN A 92 17.94 -8.79 -12.00
C GLN A 92 17.38 -9.83 -11.02
N PHE A 93 16.84 -9.41 -9.87
CA PHE A 93 16.43 -10.34 -8.83
C PHE A 93 15.29 -11.29 -9.28
N ILE A 94 14.40 -10.86 -10.18
CA ILE A 94 13.37 -11.75 -10.76
C ILE A 94 14.03 -12.90 -11.53
N SER A 95 14.97 -12.60 -12.44
CA SER A 95 15.75 -13.62 -13.16
C SER A 95 16.59 -14.48 -12.22
N TYR A 96 17.15 -13.90 -11.16
CA TYR A 96 17.91 -14.66 -10.16
C TYR A 96 17.04 -15.70 -9.45
N LEU A 97 15.79 -15.37 -9.10
CA LEU A 97 14.85 -16.36 -8.55
C LEU A 97 14.53 -17.46 -9.56
N ASP A 98 14.30 -17.12 -10.83
CA ASP A 98 14.00 -18.10 -11.88
C ASP A 98 15.16 -19.06 -12.16
N GLN A 99 16.40 -18.59 -12.10
CA GLN A 99 17.60 -19.44 -12.25
C GLN A 99 17.81 -20.38 -11.06
N ASN A 100 17.26 -20.06 -9.89
CA ASN A 100 17.43 -20.82 -8.64
C ASN A 100 16.08 -21.34 -8.12
N GLN A 101 15.29 -22.00 -8.97
CA GLN A 101 13.98 -22.56 -8.60
C GLN A 101 14.04 -23.61 -7.48
N GLY A 102 15.17 -24.30 -7.33
CA GLY A 102 15.38 -25.33 -6.30
C GLY A 102 15.68 -24.79 -4.89
N ASP A 103 15.96 -23.49 -4.75
CA ASP A 103 16.37 -22.90 -3.48
C ASP A 103 15.23 -22.10 -2.82
N PRO A 104 15.13 -22.11 -1.47
CA PRO A 104 14.18 -21.26 -0.75
C PRO A 104 14.37 -19.78 -1.09
N THR A 105 13.28 -19.10 -1.46
CA THR A 105 13.28 -17.65 -1.77
C THR A 105 13.84 -16.84 -0.61
N ARG A 106 13.50 -17.19 0.64
CA ARG A 106 14.04 -16.54 1.84
C ARG A 106 15.56 -16.61 1.96
N ALA A 107 16.18 -17.69 1.49
CA ALA A 107 17.64 -17.84 1.49
C ALA A 107 18.28 -16.96 0.42
N LEU A 108 17.75 -17.01 -0.81
CA LEU A 108 18.19 -16.18 -1.94
C LEU A 108 18.06 -14.67 -1.67
N LEU A 109 17.08 -14.29 -0.85
CA LEU A 109 16.80 -12.91 -0.48
C LEU A 109 17.80 -12.33 0.54
N GLN A 110 18.49 -13.15 1.35
CA GLN A 110 19.30 -12.66 2.48
C GLN A 110 20.37 -11.62 2.11
N PRO A 111 21.18 -11.81 1.04
CA PRO A 111 22.18 -10.82 0.66
C PRO A 111 21.57 -9.46 0.32
N TYR A 112 20.39 -9.46 -0.31
CA TYR A 112 19.66 -8.24 -0.67
C TYR A 112 19.05 -7.53 0.54
N LEU A 113 18.62 -8.26 1.58
CA LEU A 113 18.21 -7.65 2.85
C LEU A 113 19.38 -6.99 3.56
N GLY A 114 20.57 -7.61 3.51
CA GLY A 114 21.81 -7.01 4.01
C GLY A 114 22.15 -5.71 3.28
N TYR A 115 22.08 -5.71 1.95
CA TYR A 115 22.29 -4.51 1.14
C TYR A 115 21.23 -3.43 1.41
N GLU A 116 19.94 -3.78 1.51
CA GLU A 116 18.90 -2.80 1.83
C GLU A 116 19.08 -2.21 3.24
N LYS A 117 19.56 -3.00 4.22
CA LYS A 117 19.89 -2.50 5.55
C LYS A 117 21.04 -1.50 5.51
N TRP A 118 22.10 -1.78 4.75
CA TRP A 118 23.17 -0.83 4.49
C TRP A 118 22.64 0.43 3.80
N LEU A 119 21.82 0.28 2.76
CA LEU A 119 21.22 1.40 2.02
C LEU A 119 20.34 2.29 2.91
N ARG A 120 19.61 1.71 3.88
CA ARG A 120 18.86 2.46 4.90
C ARG A 120 19.77 3.36 5.74
N HIS A 121 20.97 2.90 6.06
CA HIS A 121 21.97 3.72 6.75
C HIS A 121 22.55 4.79 5.83
N GLU A 122 22.79 4.49 4.56
CA GLU A 122 23.29 5.49 3.62
C GLU A 122 22.29 6.62 3.34
N PHE A 123 20.99 6.34 3.25
CA PHE A 123 19.96 7.39 3.10
C PHE A 123 19.90 8.38 4.27
N VAL A 124 20.52 8.03 5.41
CA VAL A 124 20.69 8.93 6.55
C VAL A 124 21.81 9.95 6.33
N ASN A 125 22.82 9.58 5.55
CA ASN A 125 23.94 10.44 5.26
C ASN A 125 23.53 11.51 4.23
N PRO A 126 23.59 12.82 4.57
CA PRO A 126 23.26 13.88 3.62
C PRO A 126 24.19 13.88 2.41
N ASP A 127 25.45 13.47 2.60
CA ASP A 127 26.52 13.51 1.60
C ASP A 127 26.60 12.22 0.75
N ALA A 128 25.77 11.21 1.06
CA ALA A 128 25.76 9.97 0.28
C ALA A 128 25.14 10.19 -1.10
N GLU A 129 25.94 9.93 -2.14
CA GLU A 129 25.51 9.88 -3.54
C GLU A 129 24.91 8.50 -3.84
N ILE A 130 23.60 8.37 -3.63
CA ILE A 130 22.87 7.12 -3.88
C ILE A 130 22.18 7.21 -5.23
N ASP A 131 22.48 6.26 -6.11
CA ASP A 131 21.79 6.14 -7.40
C ASP A 131 20.28 6.00 -7.21
N CYS A 132 19.48 6.73 -8.01
CA CYS A 132 18.04 6.82 -7.83
C CYS A 132 17.30 5.49 -8.09
N TYR A 133 17.94 4.54 -8.77
CA TYR A 133 17.46 3.20 -9.05
C TYR A 133 18.09 2.13 -8.14
N SER A 134 18.92 2.52 -7.16
CA SER A 134 19.49 1.61 -6.16
C SER A 134 18.41 0.74 -5.52
N ASN A 135 18.66 -0.56 -5.38
CA ASN A 135 17.71 -1.52 -4.78
C ASN A 135 16.33 -1.63 -5.48
N LEU A 136 16.13 -1.02 -6.66
CA LEU A 136 14.88 -1.11 -7.40
C LEU A 136 14.90 -2.30 -8.38
N VAL A 137 13.72 -2.90 -8.53
CA VAL A 137 13.41 -3.89 -9.56
C VAL A 137 12.32 -3.32 -10.45
N PRO A 138 12.61 -2.97 -11.71
CA PRO A 138 11.59 -2.59 -12.67
C PRO A 138 10.80 -3.85 -13.08
N VAL A 139 9.51 -3.87 -12.81
CA VAL A 139 8.68 -5.07 -12.92
C VAL A 139 8.39 -5.44 -14.38
N PHE A 140 8.16 -4.44 -15.23
CA PHE A 140 7.85 -4.63 -16.66
C PHE A 140 9.02 -4.11 -17.49
N ASN A 141 10.08 -4.91 -17.55
CA ASN A 141 11.34 -4.59 -18.22
C ASN A 141 11.94 -5.84 -18.93
N GLY A 142 11.09 -6.71 -19.47
CA GLY A 142 11.47 -7.92 -20.20
C GLY A 142 11.63 -9.17 -19.33
N GLN A 143 11.36 -9.08 -18.01
CA GLN A 143 11.44 -10.19 -17.06
C GLN A 143 10.08 -10.54 -16.44
N GLU A 144 9.01 -9.82 -16.78
CA GLU A 144 7.67 -9.99 -16.21
C GLU A 144 7.12 -11.41 -16.35
N SER A 145 7.47 -12.11 -17.45
CA SER A 145 7.06 -13.50 -17.69
C SER A 145 7.71 -14.50 -16.73
N LEU A 146 8.88 -14.16 -16.16
CA LEU A 146 9.64 -14.96 -15.18
C LEU A 146 9.18 -14.72 -13.74
N PHE A 147 8.36 -13.69 -13.49
CA PHE A 147 7.88 -13.38 -12.14
C PHE A 147 6.76 -14.35 -11.74
N LYS A 148 7.17 -15.53 -11.29
CA LYS A 148 6.29 -16.66 -10.95
C LYS A 148 6.03 -16.81 -9.47
N ILE A 149 4.91 -17.45 -9.15
CA ILE A 149 4.58 -17.96 -7.82
C ILE A 149 5.56 -19.07 -7.44
N ARG A 150 6.13 -18.97 -6.24
CA ARG A 150 7.09 -19.92 -5.67
C ARG A 150 6.52 -20.51 -4.38
N THR A 151 6.23 -21.81 -4.39
CA THR A 151 5.67 -22.50 -3.21
C THR A 151 6.74 -23.22 -2.37
N ILE A 152 7.99 -23.27 -2.83
CA ILE A 152 9.10 -24.01 -2.19
C ILE A 152 9.31 -23.60 -0.73
N ASP A 153 9.27 -22.30 -0.44
CA ASP A 153 9.39 -21.76 0.92
C ASP A 153 8.31 -22.27 1.85
N TYR A 154 7.08 -22.41 1.34
CA TYR A 154 6.00 -23.01 2.10
C TYR A 154 6.30 -24.49 2.29
N LEU A 155 6.56 -25.24 1.21
CA LEU A 155 6.75 -26.70 1.24
C LEU A 155 7.83 -27.16 2.23
N LEU A 156 8.95 -26.44 2.32
CA LEU A 156 10.08 -26.79 3.18
C LEU A 156 9.98 -26.24 4.61
N ALA A 157 9.10 -25.27 4.86
CA ALA A 157 9.02 -24.63 6.16
C ALA A 157 8.22 -25.42 7.20
N ASP A 158 8.61 -25.27 8.47
CA ASP A 158 7.75 -25.59 9.60
C ASP A 158 6.50 -24.69 9.57
N LYS A 159 5.33 -25.32 9.36
CA LYS A 159 4.03 -24.64 9.27
C LYS A 159 3.66 -23.91 10.57
N SER A 160 4.23 -24.32 11.71
CA SER A 160 3.98 -23.67 13.00
C SER A 160 4.45 -22.21 13.02
N ARG A 161 5.41 -21.85 12.16
CA ARG A 161 5.99 -20.50 12.01
C ARG A 161 5.12 -19.52 11.21
N TYR A 162 4.07 -20.00 10.55
CA TYR A 162 3.14 -19.15 9.79
C TYR A 162 2.02 -18.61 10.66
N LEU A 163 1.78 -17.31 10.63
CA LEU A 163 0.63 -16.62 11.21
C LEU A 163 -0.43 -16.37 10.13
N MET A 164 -1.70 -16.54 10.51
CA MET A 164 -2.85 -16.37 9.62
C MET A 164 -2.67 -17.14 8.29
N PRO A 165 -2.43 -18.46 8.29
CA PRO A 165 -2.14 -19.20 7.07
C PRO A 165 -3.28 -19.12 6.04
N LEU A 166 -2.93 -19.21 4.76
CA LEU A 166 -3.91 -19.33 3.67
C LEU A 166 -4.55 -20.72 3.66
N GLN A 167 -5.83 -20.77 3.31
CA GLN A 167 -6.53 -22.00 2.96
C GLN A 167 -6.10 -22.44 1.56
N ASP A 168 -6.16 -23.74 1.26
CA ASP A 168 -5.65 -24.28 -0.02
C ASP A 168 -6.28 -23.63 -1.26
N HIS A 169 -7.59 -23.36 -1.24
CA HIS A 169 -8.27 -22.68 -2.35
C HIS A 169 -7.88 -21.21 -2.54
N GLN A 170 -7.21 -20.60 -1.56
CA GLN A 170 -6.68 -19.22 -1.66
C GLN A 170 -5.24 -19.20 -2.18
N ARG A 171 -4.56 -20.36 -2.20
CA ARG A 171 -3.17 -20.47 -2.65
C ARG A 171 -3.11 -20.51 -4.17
N GLU A 172 -2.10 -19.85 -4.71
CA GLU A 172 -1.81 -19.88 -6.13
C GLU A 172 -0.94 -21.09 -6.49
N GLU A 173 -1.06 -21.55 -7.73
CA GLU A 173 -0.33 -22.71 -8.23
C GLU A 173 1.14 -22.35 -8.42
N ASN A 174 2.04 -23.26 -8.06
CA ASN A 174 3.46 -23.08 -8.29
C ASN A 174 3.74 -22.83 -9.79
N ASN A 175 4.68 -21.94 -10.10
CA ASN A 175 5.04 -21.52 -11.46
C ASN A 175 3.97 -20.77 -12.27
N SER A 176 2.78 -20.51 -11.69
CA SER A 176 1.83 -19.55 -12.29
C SER A 176 2.37 -18.11 -12.18
N LEU A 177 1.87 -17.17 -13.00
CA LEU A 177 2.30 -15.76 -12.92
C LEU A 177 1.89 -15.15 -11.58
N ALA A 178 2.85 -14.53 -10.87
CA ALA A 178 2.58 -13.87 -9.59
C ALA A 178 1.93 -12.48 -9.73
N ILE A 179 2.05 -11.91 -10.92
CA ILE A 179 1.56 -10.59 -11.32
C ILE A 179 0.73 -10.68 -12.60
N VAL A 180 0.08 -9.58 -12.96
CA VAL A 180 -0.60 -9.45 -14.26
C VAL A 180 0.36 -9.59 -15.44
N GLU A 181 -0.18 -10.00 -16.58
CA GLU A 181 0.58 -10.44 -17.75
C GLU A 181 1.36 -9.33 -18.48
N SER A 182 0.97 -8.05 -18.33
CA SER A 182 1.63 -6.94 -19.02
C SER A 182 1.43 -5.59 -18.32
N LEU A 183 2.22 -4.59 -18.71
CA LEU A 183 2.10 -3.21 -18.23
C LEU A 183 0.75 -2.58 -18.63
N GLU A 184 0.25 -2.87 -19.84
CA GLU A 184 -1.05 -2.38 -20.30
C GLU A 184 -2.17 -2.94 -19.43
N LYS A 185 -2.07 -4.22 -19.05
CA LYS A 185 -3.01 -4.83 -18.12
C LYS A 185 -2.94 -4.19 -16.74
N TYR A 186 -1.72 -3.93 -16.24
CA TYR A 186 -1.52 -3.20 -15.00
C TYR A 186 -2.18 -1.82 -15.03
N GLN A 187 -1.96 -1.03 -16.08
CA GLN A 187 -2.53 0.30 -16.24
C GLN A 187 -4.06 0.25 -16.29
N CYS A 188 -4.64 -0.71 -17.04
CA CYS A 188 -6.09 -0.93 -17.06
C CYS A 188 -6.65 -1.27 -15.66
N ASN A 189 -5.94 -2.12 -14.90
CA ASN A 189 -6.31 -2.44 -13.52
C ASN A 189 -6.15 -1.22 -12.59
N PHE A 190 -5.10 -0.43 -12.76
CA PHE A 190 -4.82 0.77 -11.97
C PHE A 190 -5.88 1.83 -12.21
N ASP A 191 -6.29 2.03 -13.46
CA ASP A 191 -7.42 2.89 -13.82
C ASP A 191 -8.73 2.36 -13.23
N GLY A 192 -8.96 1.05 -13.23
CA GLY A 192 -10.11 0.44 -12.55
C GLY A 192 -10.11 0.66 -11.03
N PHE A 193 -8.94 0.51 -10.39
CA PHE A 193 -8.77 0.72 -8.95
C PHE A 193 -9.00 2.19 -8.56
N THR A 194 -8.41 3.11 -9.31
CA THR A 194 -8.50 4.55 -9.06
C THR A 194 -9.77 5.18 -9.62
N ARG A 195 -10.50 4.46 -10.49
CA ARG A 195 -11.62 4.95 -11.31
C ARG A 195 -11.22 6.15 -12.17
N GLY A 196 -10.00 6.13 -12.69
CA GLY A 196 -9.45 7.15 -13.58
C GLY A 196 -9.26 8.53 -12.96
N ILE A 197 -9.32 8.69 -11.63
CA ILE A 197 -9.22 10.02 -11.00
C ILE A 197 -7.86 10.68 -11.21
N LEU A 198 -6.82 9.90 -11.55
CA LEU A 198 -5.47 10.37 -11.84
C LEU A 198 -5.19 10.48 -13.35
N ALA A 199 -6.19 10.27 -14.21
CA ALA A 199 -6.01 10.35 -15.65
C ALA A 199 -5.49 11.74 -16.07
N GLY A 200 -4.43 11.76 -16.88
CA GLY A 200 -3.79 13.00 -17.35
C GLY A 200 -2.95 13.73 -16.29
N LEU A 201 -2.67 13.08 -15.15
CA LEU A 201 -1.68 13.58 -14.19
C LEU A 201 -0.30 13.59 -14.85
N ASP A 202 0.41 14.72 -14.78
CA ASP A 202 1.86 14.72 -14.97
C ASP A 202 2.46 13.89 -13.82
N TRP A 203 3.36 12.96 -14.09
CA TRP A 203 3.93 12.08 -13.06
C TRP A 203 5.32 12.50 -12.58
N SER A 204 5.86 13.61 -13.12
CA SER A 204 7.15 14.15 -12.69
C SER A 204 7.19 14.32 -11.17
N ASN A 205 8.19 13.74 -10.51
CA ASN A 205 8.40 13.78 -9.06
C ASN A 205 7.27 13.19 -8.20
N ILE A 206 6.38 12.39 -8.80
CA ILE A 206 5.23 11.77 -8.13
C ILE A 206 5.29 10.25 -8.35
N VAL A 207 5.02 9.50 -7.29
CA VAL A 207 4.62 8.10 -7.41
C VAL A 207 3.39 7.79 -6.58
N VAL A 208 2.59 6.84 -7.05
CA VAL A 208 1.65 6.13 -6.19
C VAL A 208 2.35 4.90 -5.65
N ALA A 209 2.27 4.63 -4.36
CA ALA A 209 2.94 3.47 -3.75
C ALA A 209 2.08 2.77 -2.71
N GLY A 210 2.50 1.57 -2.29
CA GLY A 210 1.78 0.79 -1.27
C GLY A 210 0.63 -0.02 -1.87
N SER A 211 -0.49 -0.13 -1.16
CA SER A 211 -1.63 -0.94 -1.62
C SER A 211 -2.19 -0.47 -2.96
N SER A 212 -2.21 0.84 -3.22
CA SER A 212 -2.73 1.39 -4.47
C SER A 212 -1.86 1.06 -5.69
N ALA A 213 -0.57 0.80 -5.50
CA ALA A 213 0.31 0.32 -6.58
C ALA A 213 0.37 -1.21 -6.65
N LEU A 214 0.33 -1.89 -5.49
CA LEU A 214 0.39 -3.35 -5.38
C LEU A 214 -0.87 -4.04 -5.91
N LEU A 215 -2.07 -3.64 -5.46
CA LEU A 215 -3.28 -4.42 -5.75
C LEU A 215 -3.60 -4.52 -7.24
N PRO A 216 -3.40 -3.47 -8.06
CA PRO A 216 -3.51 -3.57 -9.52
C PRO A 216 -2.50 -4.50 -10.20
N LEU A 217 -1.36 -4.74 -9.54
CA LEU A 217 -0.27 -5.60 -10.03
C LEU A 217 -0.58 -7.08 -9.86
N LEU A 218 -1.40 -7.45 -8.89
CA LEU A 218 -1.62 -8.86 -8.57
C LEU A 218 -2.56 -9.55 -9.55
N SER A 219 -2.31 -10.84 -9.75
CA SER A 219 -3.25 -11.75 -10.42
C SER A 219 -4.63 -11.70 -9.76
N ARG A 220 -5.68 -11.80 -10.58
CA ARG A 220 -7.06 -11.78 -10.07
C ARG A 220 -7.28 -12.98 -9.16
N ARG A 221 -7.73 -12.71 -7.94
CA ARG A 221 -8.07 -13.73 -6.95
C ARG A 221 -9.16 -14.68 -7.45
N LYS A 222 -8.87 -15.98 -7.41
CA LYS A 222 -9.81 -17.06 -7.76
C LYS A 222 -10.95 -17.21 -6.73
N ASP A 223 -10.72 -16.77 -5.49
CA ASP A 223 -11.70 -16.83 -4.40
C ASP A 223 -12.71 -15.66 -4.39
N VAL A 224 -12.72 -14.82 -5.42
CA VAL A 224 -13.62 -13.67 -5.54
C VAL A 224 -14.38 -13.74 -6.85
N ASP A 225 -15.67 -14.01 -6.76
CA ASP A 225 -16.59 -13.93 -7.89
C ASP A 225 -17.18 -12.51 -8.02
N ILE A 226 -17.36 -12.05 -9.25
CA ILE A 226 -18.00 -10.78 -9.55
C ILE A 226 -19.20 -11.09 -10.43
N GLU A 227 -20.38 -11.09 -9.81
CA GLU A 227 -21.65 -11.04 -10.54
C GLU A 227 -21.90 -9.59 -10.98
N GLY A 228 -22.07 -9.36 -12.27
CA GLY A 228 -22.36 -8.03 -12.81
C GLY A 228 -22.79 -8.09 -14.27
N ASP A 229 -23.60 -7.14 -14.71
CA ASP A 229 -24.00 -6.98 -16.10
C ASP A 229 -22.85 -6.32 -16.89
N PRO A 230 -22.21 -7.00 -17.86
CA PRO A 230 -21.09 -6.44 -18.61
C PRO A 230 -21.46 -5.22 -19.47
N ALA A 231 -22.76 -4.97 -19.72
CA ALA A 231 -23.22 -3.77 -20.41
C ALA A 231 -23.24 -2.52 -19.50
N VAL A 232 -23.19 -2.69 -18.18
CA VAL A 232 -23.34 -1.62 -17.19
C VAL A 232 -22.11 -1.48 -16.30
N GLU A 233 -21.50 -2.61 -15.92
CA GLU A 233 -20.42 -2.65 -14.95
C GLU A 233 -19.07 -2.88 -15.61
N LYS A 234 -18.07 -2.09 -15.21
CA LYS A 234 -16.68 -2.35 -15.56
C LYS A 234 -16.09 -3.38 -14.59
N PRO A 235 -15.71 -4.58 -15.04
CA PRO A 235 -15.32 -5.67 -14.14
C PRO A 235 -14.16 -5.33 -13.20
N ALA A 236 -13.15 -4.59 -13.68
CA ALA A 236 -12.02 -4.16 -12.85
C ALA A 236 -12.46 -3.19 -11.73
N GLU A 237 -13.35 -2.24 -12.03
CA GLU A 237 -13.84 -1.29 -11.03
C GLU A 237 -14.68 -1.99 -9.95
N THR A 238 -15.59 -2.90 -10.36
CA THR A 238 -16.39 -3.71 -9.44
C THR A 238 -15.49 -4.62 -8.59
N TYR A 239 -14.46 -5.22 -9.18
CA TYR A 239 -13.49 -6.06 -8.46
C TYR A 239 -12.84 -5.32 -7.30
N TYR A 240 -12.27 -4.14 -7.55
CA TYR A 240 -11.59 -3.36 -6.51
C TYR A 240 -12.58 -2.71 -5.54
N GLN A 241 -13.81 -2.44 -5.96
CA GLN A 241 -14.86 -2.02 -5.05
C GLN A 241 -15.23 -3.12 -4.03
N ILE A 242 -15.12 -4.39 -4.39
CA ILE A 242 -15.36 -5.52 -3.47
C ILE A 242 -14.11 -5.80 -2.64
N THR A 243 -12.97 -6.00 -3.30
CA THR A 243 -11.74 -6.51 -2.67
C THR A 243 -10.93 -5.44 -1.95
N ALA A 244 -11.05 -4.18 -2.36
CA ALA A 244 -10.27 -3.05 -1.86
C ALA A 244 -11.18 -1.85 -1.55
N SER A 245 -12.36 -2.13 -1.00
CA SER A 245 -13.40 -1.13 -0.71
C SER A 245 -12.94 0.00 0.22
N THR A 246 -12.00 -0.28 1.12
CA THR A 246 -11.48 0.66 2.12
C THR A 246 -10.03 1.07 1.85
N SER A 247 -9.52 0.87 0.63
CA SER A 247 -8.14 1.24 0.30
C SER A 247 -8.08 2.66 -0.26
N ASP A 248 -7.27 3.49 0.37
CA ASP A 248 -6.92 4.81 -0.12
C ASP A 248 -5.82 4.77 -1.21
N ILE A 249 -5.58 5.91 -1.85
CA ILE A 249 -4.52 6.11 -2.83
C ILE A 249 -3.42 6.97 -2.18
N ASP A 250 -2.28 6.37 -1.87
CA ASP A 250 -1.14 7.08 -1.29
C ASP A 250 -0.21 7.60 -2.39
N ILE A 251 -0.02 8.92 -2.42
CA ILE A 251 0.89 9.65 -3.31
C ILE A 251 2.11 10.11 -2.52
N PHE A 252 3.29 9.87 -3.08
CA PHE A 252 4.58 10.26 -2.53
C PHE A 252 5.27 11.23 -3.49
N LEU A 253 5.99 12.20 -2.92
CA LEU A 253 6.81 13.15 -3.66
C LEU A 253 8.29 12.78 -3.50
N TYR A 254 9.06 12.87 -4.58
CA TYR A 254 10.49 12.59 -4.55
C TYR A 254 11.29 13.53 -5.46
N GLY A 255 12.57 13.74 -5.16
CA GLY A 255 13.47 14.60 -5.94
C GLY A 255 13.06 16.07 -5.95
N ILE A 256 12.40 16.54 -4.88
CA ILE A 256 12.02 17.95 -4.69
C ILE A 256 12.61 18.43 -3.37
N ASP A 257 13.52 19.40 -3.43
CA ASP A 257 14.14 19.99 -2.22
C ASP A 257 13.39 21.24 -1.72
N ASP A 258 12.72 21.94 -2.64
CA ASP A 258 11.94 23.15 -2.35
C ASP A 258 10.52 22.81 -1.87
N GLU A 259 10.18 23.21 -0.64
CA GLU A 259 8.85 22.98 -0.05
C GLU A 259 7.74 23.69 -0.83
N GLU A 260 8.04 24.84 -1.45
CA GLU A 260 7.05 25.58 -2.22
C GLU A 260 6.73 24.87 -3.54
N ALA A 261 7.75 24.32 -4.21
CA ALA A 261 7.58 23.43 -5.36
C ALA A 261 6.76 22.19 -4.99
N ALA A 262 7.04 21.57 -3.84
CA ALA A 262 6.26 20.44 -3.36
C ALA A 262 4.78 20.82 -3.12
N VAL A 263 4.51 21.98 -2.52
CA VAL A 263 3.13 22.48 -2.34
C VAL A 263 2.46 22.75 -3.69
N ARG A 264 3.15 23.36 -4.67
CA ARG A 264 2.61 23.56 -6.02
C ARG A 264 2.22 22.21 -6.63
N ARG A 265 3.06 21.19 -6.45
CA ARG A 265 2.80 19.83 -6.92
C ARG A 265 1.54 19.22 -6.31
N ILE A 266 1.34 19.40 -5.00
CA ILE A 266 0.12 18.94 -4.32
C ILE A 266 -1.14 19.63 -4.88
N VAL A 267 -1.05 20.93 -5.21
CA VAL A 267 -2.15 21.69 -5.81
C VAL A 267 -2.48 21.18 -7.22
N GLU A 268 -1.47 20.84 -8.02
CA GLU A 268 -1.66 20.26 -9.37
C GLU A 268 -2.36 18.90 -9.32
N VAL A 269 -1.94 18.03 -8.42
CA VAL A 269 -2.61 16.74 -8.16
C VAL A 269 -4.08 16.96 -7.82
N GLU A 270 -4.36 17.93 -6.94
CA GLU A 270 -5.72 18.25 -6.53
C GLU A 270 -6.60 18.73 -7.70
N ASN A 271 -6.04 19.57 -8.58
CA ASN A 271 -6.74 20.07 -9.76
C ASN A 271 -7.13 18.92 -10.71
N VAL A 272 -6.25 17.95 -10.92
CA VAL A 272 -6.53 16.76 -11.74
C VAL A 272 -7.65 15.94 -11.12
N ILE A 273 -7.57 15.67 -9.81
CA ILE A 273 -8.60 14.91 -9.08
C ILE A 273 -9.96 15.60 -9.17
N ARG A 274 -10.02 16.92 -8.99
CA ARG A 274 -11.26 17.69 -9.10
C ARG A 274 -11.85 17.64 -10.50
N LYS A 275 -11.01 17.84 -11.51
CA LYS A 275 -11.42 17.79 -12.93
C LYS A 275 -12.02 16.44 -13.25
N ASN A 276 -11.33 15.35 -12.92
CA ASN A 276 -11.77 14.00 -13.26
C ASN A 276 -13.01 13.54 -12.49
N GLN A 277 -13.29 14.14 -11.33
CA GLN A 277 -14.52 13.89 -10.56
C GLN A 277 -15.66 14.89 -10.83
N ASN A 278 -15.47 15.84 -11.76
CA ASN A 278 -16.41 16.93 -12.06
C ASN A 278 -16.84 17.69 -10.78
N LEU A 279 -15.86 18.08 -9.97
CA LEU A 279 -16.09 18.78 -8.70
C LEU A 279 -16.04 20.29 -8.89
N PHE A 280 -16.97 20.99 -8.26
CA PHE A 280 -16.98 22.46 -8.30
C PHE A 280 -15.70 23.04 -7.67
N PRO A 281 -15.15 24.11 -8.27
CA PRO A 281 -13.99 24.80 -7.71
C PRO A 281 -14.32 25.38 -6.33
N ASN A 282 -13.27 25.57 -5.51
CA ASN A 282 -13.37 26.22 -4.20
C ASN A 282 -14.29 25.52 -3.17
N LYS A 283 -14.63 24.24 -3.36
CA LYS A 283 -15.30 23.43 -2.34
C LYS A 283 -14.28 22.71 -1.45
N ALA A 284 -14.45 22.86 -0.13
CA ALA A 284 -13.55 22.28 0.86
C ALA A 284 -13.60 20.74 0.85
N LEU A 285 -12.48 20.13 0.45
CA LEU A 285 -12.30 18.67 0.34
C LEU A 285 -10.91 18.23 0.81
N ALA A 286 -10.04 19.15 1.25
CA ALA A 286 -8.72 18.83 1.75
C ALA A 286 -8.73 18.74 3.27
N LEU A 287 -8.23 17.62 3.79
CA LEU A 287 -7.91 17.40 5.20
C LEU A 287 -6.39 17.40 5.36
N ARG A 288 -5.84 18.36 6.08
CA ARG A 288 -4.42 18.39 6.43
C ARG A 288 -4.22 17.89 7.85
N SER A 289 -3.36 16.89 7.99
CA SER A 289 -2.79 16.43 9.26
C SER A 289 -1.31 16.83 9.35
N GLU A 290 -0.58 16.31 10.34
CA GLU A 290 0.86 16.50 10.47
C GLU A 290 1.66 15.88 9.32
N ASN A 291 1.23 14.69 8.88
CA ASN A 291 2.04 13.83 8.03
C ASN A 291 1.46 13.67 6.62
N ALA A 292 0.26 14.19 6.36
CA ALA A 292 -0.41 14.02 5.09
C ALA A 292 -1.45 15.12 4.81
N ILE A 293 -1.69 15.38 3.52
CA ILE A 293 -2.87 16.08 3.01
C ILE A 293 -3.74 15.05 2.29
N THR A 294 -4.96 14.83 2.78
CA THR A 294 -5.92 13.88 2.20
C THR A 294 -7.05 14.63 1.49
N PHE A 295 -7.19 14.36 0.19
CA PHE A 295 -8.32 14.77 -0.62
C PHE A 295 -9.49 13.80 -0.42
N ILE A 296 -10.50 14.28 0.30
CA ILE A 296 -11.69 13.50 0.63
C ILE A 296 -12.56 13.38 -0.61
N ALA A 297 -12.71 12.14 -1.09
CA ALA A 297 -13.69 11.78 -2.10
C ALA A 297 -15.11 12.14 -1.63
N PRO A 298 -15.81 13.06 -2.33
CA PRO A 298 -17.14 13.52 -1.92
C PRO A 298 -18.26 12.58 -2.37
N LYS A 299 -17.97 11.67 -3.30
CA LYS A 299 -18.92 10.75 -3.94
C LYS A 299 -18.33 9.35 -3.95
N TRP A 300 -19.08 8.39 -3.44
CA TRP A 300 -18.84 6.99 -3.75
C TRP A 300 -19.04 6.77 -5.26
N PRO A 301 -18.27 5.90 -5.94
CA PRO A 301 -17.25 4.98 -5.46
C PRO A 301 -15.78 5.49 -5.55
N PHE A 302 -15.55 6.80 -5.57
CA PHE A 302 -14.19 7.35 -5.61
C PHE A 302 -13.47 7.22 -4.27
N ARG A 303 -12.16 6.95 -4.30
CA ARG A 303 -11.31 6.77 -3.11
C ARG A 303 -10.72 8.08 -2.63
N HIS A 304 -10.41 8.14 -1.34
CA HIS A 304 -9.59 9.24 -0.83
C HIS A 304 -8.18 9.15 -1.43
N VAL A 305 -7.60 10.31 -1.69
CA VAL A 305 -6.23 10.43 -2.19
C VAL A 305 -5.41 11.13 -1.14
N GLN A 306 -4.36 10.49 -0.65
CA GLN A 306 -3.51 10.98 0.42
C GLN A 306 -2.14 11.33 -0.13
N VAL A 307 -1.73 12.60 -0.02
CA VAL A 307 -0.36 13.02 -0.33
C VAL A 307 0.46 13.06 0.95
N ILE A 308 1.52 12.26 1.00
CA ILE A 308 2.41 12.15 2.16
C ILE A 308 3.31 13.38 2.23
N LEU A 309 3.35 14.04 3.39
CA LEU A 309 4.15 15.25 3.65
C LEU A 309 5.59 14.89 4.05
N ARG A 310 6.24 14.06 3.24
CA ARG A 310 7.67 13.75 3.34
C ARG A 310 8.31 13.90 1.97
N LEU A 311 9.45 14.58 1.93
CA LEU A 311 10.23 14.72 0.70
C LEU A 311 11.30 13.63 0.70
N TYR A 312 11.25 12.77 -0.31
CA TYR A 312 12.23 11.71 -0.51
C TYR A 312 13.22 12.13 -1.60
N LYS A 313 14.46 11.64 -1.54
CA LYS A 313 15.46 11.81 -2.59
C LYS A 313 15.09 11.03 -3.85
N SER A 314 14.59 9.81 -3.69
CA SER A 314 14.29 8.90 -4.82
C SER A 314 13.16 7.90 -4.50
N ILE A 315 12.69 7.17 -5.53
CA ILE A 315 11.75 6.05 -5.37
C ILE A 315 12.38 4.95 -4.49
N SER A 316 13.69 4.74 -4.60
CA SER A 316 14.43 3.82 -3.74
C SER A 316 14.30 4.16 -2.26
N GLU A 317 14.43 5.44 -1.88
CA GLU A 317 14.24 5.85 -0.49
C GLU A 317 12.81 5.58 -0.01
N ILE A 318 11.81 5.83 -0.86
CA ILE A 318 10.40 5.57 -0.54
C ILE A 318 10.19 4.08 -0.22
N LEU A 319 10.57 3.18 -1.12
CA LEU A 319 10.32 1.75 -0.97
C LEU A 319 11.16 1.11 0.14
N THR A 320 12.39 1.59 0.32
CA THR A 320 13.26 1.17 1.42
C THR A 320 12.65 1.52 2.79
N GLY A 321 11.82 2.58 2.83
CA GLY A 321 11.10 3.04 4.03
C GLY A 321 9.81 2.31 4.38
N PHE A 322 9.40 1.29 3.62
CA PHE A 322 8.15 0.57 3.87
C PHE A 322 8.31 -0.55 4.88
N ASP A 323 7.30 -0.73 5.74
CA ASP A 323 7.31 -1.71 6.82
C ASP A 323 7.02 -3.14 6.35
N VAL A 324 5.99 -3.31 5.53
CA VAL A 324 5.52 -4.61 5.04
C VAL A 324 6.08 -4.91 3.66
N ASP A 325 6.67 -6.09 3.47
CA ASP A 325 7.38 -6.48 2.24
C ASP A 325 6.54 -6.34 0.98
N CYS A 326 5.35 -6.95 0.94
CA CYS A 326 4.50 -6.89 -0.25
C CYS A 326 4.04 -5.47 -0.60
N SER A 327 4.07 -4.54 0.35
CA SER A 327 3.68 -3.16 0.09
C SER A 327 4.72 -2.37 -0.69
N CYS A 328 5.94 -2.90 -0.86
CA CYS A 328 7.06 -2.24 -1.53
C CYS A 328 6.88 -2.21 -3.04
N VAL A 329 5.87 -1.51 -3.50
CA VAL A 329 5.53 -1.31 -4.91
C VAL A 329 5.22 0.16 -5.11
N ALA A 330 5.78 0.75 -6.17
CA ALA A 330 5.53 2.11 -6.61
C ALA A 330 5.25 2.14 -8.11
N PHE A 331 4.41 3.08 -8.53
CA PHE A 331 4.09 3.36 -9.93
C PHE A 331 4.27 4.85 -10.20
N ASP A 332 5.06 5.17 -11.22
CA ASP A 332 5.40 6.54 -11.63
C ASP A 332 4.62 7.00 -12.88
N GLY A 333 3.51 6.33 -13.20
CA GLY A 333 2.75 6.60 -14.42
C GLY A 333 3.25 5.87 -15.67
N LYS A 334 4.49 5.36 -15.67
CA LYS A 334 5.09 4.67 -16.81
C LYS A 334 5.57 3.27 -16.47
N GLN A 335 6.14 3.08 -15.29
CA GLN A 335 6.75 1.84 -14.86
C GLN A 335 6.38 1.52 -13.41
N VAL A 336 6.26 0.22 -13.14
CA VAL A 336 6.09 -0.30 -11.79
C VAL A 336 7.44 -0.72 -11.25
N TYR A 337 7.81 -0.19 -10.09
CA TYR A 337 9.02 -0.53 -9.36
C TYR A 337 8.68 -1.28 -8.09
N THR A 338 9.51 -2.25 -7.76
CA THR A 338 9.54 -2.90 -6.45
C THR A 338 10.99 -2.98 -5.95
N ASN A 339 11.26 -3.76 -4.90
CA ASN A 339 12.59 -4.10 -4.42
C ASN A 339 12.67 -5.63 -4.21
N PRO A 340 13.86 -6.22 -3.97
CA PRO A 340 14.00 -7.67 -3.83
C PRO A 340 13.06 -8.31 -2.80
N ARG A 341 12.82 -7.66 -1.64
CA ARG A 341 11.87 -8.18 -0.65
C ARG A 341 10.41 -8.10 -1.11
N GLY A 342 10.03 -7.06 -1.84
CA GLY A 342 8.73 -6.97 -2.49
C GLY A 342 8.52 -8.07 -3.52
N VAL A 343 9.54 -8.34 -4.35
CA VAL A 343 9.52 -9.48 -5.30
C VAL A 343 9.29 -10.78 -4.56
N ALA A 344 10.09 -11.06 -3.52
CA ALA A 344 10.00 -12.28 -2.74
C ALA A 344 8.62 -12.46 -2.08
N ALA A 345 8.06 -11.39 -1.50
CA ALA A 345 6.75 -11.44 -0.87
C ALA A 345 5.61 -11.67 -1.86
N ILE A 346 5.68 -11.07 -3.05
CA ILE A 346 4.72 -11.29 -4.14
C ILE A 346 4.82 -12.72 -4.68
N ALA A 347 6.03 -13.20 -4.97
CA ALA A 347 6.27 -14.55 -5.49
C ALA A 347 5.81 -15.63 -4.50
N THR A 348 6.03 -15.45 -3.21
CA THR A 348 5.68 -16.44 -2.18
C THR A 348 4.31 -16.23 -1.55
N ARG A 349 3.61 -15.13 -1.88
CA ARG A 349 2.39 -14.67 -1.20
C ARG A 349 2.55 -14.62 0.32
N THR A 350 3.74 -14.22 0.79
CA THR A 350 4.10 -14.25 2.21
C THR A 350 4.85 -12.98 2.61
N ASN A 351 4.41 -12.30 3.67
CA ASN A 351 5.18 -11.24 4.32
C ASN A 351 6.03 -11.83 5.45
N THR A 352 7.31 -11.47 5.53
CA THR A 352 8.16 -11.91 6.65
C THR A 352 8.13 -10.86 7.75
N ILE A 353 8.07 -11.29 9.01
CA ILE A 353 8.20 -10.38 10.15
C ILE A 353 9.65 -9.93 10.25
N ASP A 354 9.88 -8.63 10.03
CA ASP A 354 11.14 -7.94 10.30
C ASP A 354 10.88 -6.87 11.38
N LEU A 355 11.33 -7.15 12.60
CA LEU A 355 11.11 -6.22 13.70
C LEU A 355 11.80 -4.88 13.49
N SER A 356 12.94 -4.83 12.77
CA SER A 356 13.67 -3.59 12.44
C SER A 356 12.93 -2.65 11.48
N ARG A 357 11.75 -3.06 11.02
CA ARG A 357 10.85 -2.29 10.14
C ARG A 357 9.49 -2.07 10.76
N ARG A 358 9.26 -2.56 11.98
CA ARG A 358 7.95 -2.52 12.61
C ARG A 358 7.53 -1.08 12.87
N SER A 359 6.51 -0.62 12.15
CA SER A 359 5.84 0.65 12.38
C SER A 359 4.69 0.51 13.41
N PRO A 360 4.14 1.62 13.94
CA PRO A 360 2.96 1.57 14.81
C PRO A 360 1.73 0.87 14.21
N SER A 361 1.63 0.79 12.88
CA SER A 361 0.52 0.14 12.19
C SER A 361 0.86 -1.21 11.55
N TYR A 362 2.05 -1.74 11.84
CA TYR A 362 2.59 -2.94 11.20
C TYR A 362 1.64 -4.15 11.29
N GLU A 363 1.15 -4.49 12.48
CA GLU A 363 0.22 -5.62 12.64
C GLU A 363 -1.08 -5.44 11.85
N ASN A 364 -1.60 -4.20 11.86
CA ASN A 364 -2.84 -3.88 11.16
C ASN A 364 -2.63 -3.92 9.63
N ARG A 365 -1.44 -3.55 9.15
CA ARG A 365 -1.05 -3.67 7.74
C ARG A 365 -0.85 -5.14 7.34
N LEU A 366 -0.19 -5.95 8.16
CA LEU A 366 -0.08 -7.40 7.96
C LEU A 366 -1.46 -8.06 7.87
N TRP A 367 -2.39 -7.67 8.77
CA TRP A 367 -3.79 -8.11 8.70
C TRP A 367 -4.49 -7.68 7.41
N LYS A 368 -4.31 -6.42 6.98
CA LYS A 368 -4.86 -5.89 5.71
C LYS A 368 -4.38 -6.71 4.53
N TYR A 369 -3.06 -6.91 4.39
CA TYR A 369 -2.50 -7.69 3.29
C TYR A 369 -2.88 -9.17 3.36
N ARG A 370 -3.16 -9.71 4.55
CA ARG A 370 -3.77 -11.04 4.66
C ARG A 370 -5.14 -11.15 4.00
N GLN A 371 -5.94 -10.09 3.98
CA GLN A 371 -7.20 -10.07 3.23
C GLN A 371 -6.98 -10.07 1.71
N HIS A 372 -5.76 -9.81 1.24
CA HIS A 372 -5.33 -9.88 -0.16
C HIS A 372 -4.45 -11.11 -0.45
N ASN A 373 -4.67 -12.18 0.31
CA ASN A 373 -3.97 -13.47 0.18
C ASN A 373 -2.45 -13.41 0.41
N PHE A 374 -1.98 -12.57 1.34
CA PHE A 374 -0.61 -12.67 1.87
C PHE A 374 -0.61 -13.27 3.27
N GLU A 375 -0.07 -14.46 3.46
CA GLU A 375 0.18 -14.97 4.81
C GLU A 375 1.40 -14.29 5.46
N VAL A 376 1.59 -14.54 6.75
CA VAL A 376 2.68 -13.94 7.52
C VAL A 376 3.59 -15.04 8.02
N TYR A 377 4.89 -14.89 7.85
CA TYR A 377 5.90 -15.84 8.31
C TYR A 377 6.82 -15.17 9.33
N TRP A 378 7.10 -15.88 10.43
CA TRP A 378 8.09 -15.42 11.40
C TRP A 378 8.90 -16.59 11.91
N ASP A 379 10.18 -16.62 11.51
CA ASP A 379 11.11 -17.70 11.85
C ASP A 379 11.24 -17.91 13.37
N SER A 380 11.19 -16.83 14.15
CA SER A 380 11.31 -16.88 15.62
C SER A 380 10.01 -17.23 16.34
N LEU A 381 8.90 -17.48 15.64
CA LEU A 381 7.60 -17.76 16.27
C LEU A 381 7.58 -19.12 16.97
N ASP A 382 7.51 -19.13 18.29
CA ASP A 382 7.36 -20.36 19.07
C ASP A 382 5.91 -20.49 19.58
N ARG A 383 5.18 -21.46 19.01
CA ARG A 383 3.78 -21.73 19.34
C ARG A 383 3.58 -22.28 20.74
N SER A 384 4.59 -22.93 21.33
CA SER A 384 4.50 -23.50 22.69
C SER A 384 4.37 -22.41 23.77
N ARG A 385 4.84 -21.20 23.47
CA ARG A 385 4.77 -20.02 24.34
C ARG A 385 3.44 -19.26 24.23
N VAL A 386 2.59 -19.64 23.28
CA VAL A 386 1.30 -18.99 23.04
C VAL A 386 0.25 -19.61 23.97
N LYS A 387 -0.23 -18.82 24.93
CA LYS A 387 -1.37 -19.22 25.77
C LYS A 387 -2.63 -19.39 24.92
N SER A 388 -3.48 -20.34 25.29
CA SER A 388 -4.78 -20.54 24.63
C SER A 388 -5.60 -19.26 24.66
N ILE A 389 -6.04 -18.80 23.49
CA ILE A 389 -6.91 -17.62 23.35
C ILE A 389 -8.35 -18.10 23.30
N ASP A 390 -9.15 -17.73 24.31
CA ASP A 390 -10.59 -17.91 24.23
C ASP A 390 -11.24 -16.75 23.45
N ILE A 391 -12.04 -17.07 22.44
CA ILE A 391 -12.72 -16.09 21.57
C ILE A 391 -14.21 -15.97 21.95
N GLU A 392 -14.73 -16.84 22.83
CA GLU A 392 -16.16 -16.95 23.13
C GLU A 392 -16.63 -15.97 24.20
N GLU A 393 -15.76 -15.54 25.12
CA GLU A 393 -16.13 -14.53 26.10
C GLU A 393 -16.09 -13.10 25.54
N TYR A 394 -17.10 -12.31 25.91
CA TYR A 394 -17.08 -10.86 25.74
C TYR A 394 -16.08 -10.26 26.74
N ASP A 395 -14.80 -10.59 26.59
CA ASP A 395 -13.78 -9.97 27.40
C ASP A 395 -13.30 -8.68 26.71
N MET A 396 -13.52 -7.57 27.40
CA MET A 396 -13.07 -6.23 27.01
C MET A 396 -11.53 -6.13 27.00
N SER A 397 -10.81 -7.10 27.58
CA SER A 397 -9.35 -7.22 27.56
C SER A 397 -8.77 -7.30 26.15
N HIS A 398 -9.51 -7.86 25.19
CA HIS A 398 -9.05 -8.06 23.81
C HIS A 398 -8.79 -6.75 23.04
N ARG A 399 -9.35 -5.63 23.53
CA ARG A 399 -9.11 -4.29 22.96
C ARG A 399 -7.69 -3.79 23.23
N TYR A 400 -7.03 -4.33 24.27
CA TYR A 400 -5.68 -3.96 24.65
C TYR A 400 -4.62 -4.91 24.05
N LEU A 401 -5.01 -5.83 23.18
CA LEU A 401 -4.05 -6.69 22.50
C LEU A 401 -3.22 -5.85 21.54
N THR A 402 -1.91 -5.88 21.71
CA THR A 402 -0.91 -5.23 20.86
C THR A 402 0.04 -6.27 20.27
N GLY A 403 0.82 -5.86 19.27
CA GLY A 403 1.92 -6.67 18.74
C GLY A 403 1.50 -8.06 18.26
N LEU A 404 2.34 -9.05 18.51
CA LEU A 404 2.10 -10.44 18.14
C LEU A 404 0.77 -11.01 18.66
N ALA A 405 0.33 -10.62 19.86
CA ALA A 405 -0.90 -11.13 20.45
C ALA A 405 -2.13 -10.76 19.61
N ARG A 406 -2.11 -9.56 19.00
CA ARG A 406 -3.13 -9.10 18.04
C ARG A 406 -3.18 -9.97 16.79
N LEU A 407 -2.02 -10.36 16.24
CA LEU A 407 -1.94 -11.24 15.07
C LEU A 407 -2.44 -12.66 15.37
N ILE A 408 -2.05 -13.22 16.52
CA ILE A 408 -2.49 -14.56 16.95
C ILE A 408 -4.01 -14.57 17.19
N PHE A 409 -4.56 -13.54 17.83
CA PHE A 409 -6.01 -13.40 17.98
C PHE A 409 -6.71 -13.30 16.61
N SER A 410 -6.16 -12.51 15.69
CA SER A 410 -6.69 -12.38 14.33
C SER A 410 -6.71 -13.71 13.58
N GLU A 411 -5.65 -14.50 13.71
CA GLU A 411 -5.56 -15.86 13.19
C GLU A 411 -6.64 -16.78 13.81
N ALA A 412 -6.84 -16.71 15.12
CA ALA A 412 -7.85 -17.49 15.82
C ALA A 412 -9.27 -17.14 15.35
N VAL A 413 -9.54 -15.85 15.08
CA VAL A 413 -10.80 -15.37 14.49
C VAL A 413 -11.01 -15.95 13.08
N LEU A 414 -9.97 -16.00 12.25
CA LEU A 414 -10.04 -16.61 10.91
C LEU A 414 -10.34 -18.12 10.97
N ARG A 415 -9.77 -18.83 11.95
CA ARG A 415 -9.98 -20.28 12.12
C ARG A 415 -11.41 -20.64 12.52
N LYS A 416 -12.02 -19.89 13.46
CA LYS A 416 -13.37 -20.20 13.96
C LYS A 416 -14.49 -20.04 12.91
N LYS A 417 -14.17 -19.63 11.65
CA LYS A 417 -15.12 -19.40 10.54
C LYS A 417 -16.45 -18.84 11.06
N PRO A 418 -16.47 -17.58 11.54
CA PRO A 418 -17.66 -17.02 12.17
C PRO A 418 -18.87 -17.19 11.26
N SER A 419 -20.02 -17.59 11.82
CA SER A 419 -21.21 -17.96 11.04
C SER A 419 -21.77 -16.83 10.15
N SER A 420 -21.20 -15.62 10.20
CA SER A 420 -21.46 -14.52 9.28
C SER A 420 -20.29 -13.55 9.20
N GLU A 421 -20.15 -12.86 8.06
CA GLU A 421 -19.17 -11.77 7.88
C GLU A 421 -19.40 -10.65 8.91
N TRP A 422 -20.64 -10.44 9.36
CA TRP A 422 -20.93 -9.54 10.48
C TRP A 422 -20.27 -10.00 11.78
N LYS A 423 -20.31 -11.30 12.14
CA LYS A 423 -19.65 -11.79 13.36
C LYS A 423 -18.13 -11.67 13.26
N LYS A 424 -17.57 -11.96 12.08
CA LYS A 424 -16.15 -11.77 11.77
C LYS A 424 -15.74 -10.30 11.94
N ASN A 425 -16.42 -9.39 11.22
CA ASN A 425 -16.18 -7.95 11.32
C ASN A 425 -16.44 -7.42 12.73
N ARG A 426 -17.43 -7.94 13.46
CA ARG A 426 -17.69 -7.56 14.85
C ARG A 426 -16.55 -7.99 15.79
N ASN A 427 -16.00 -9.18 15.62
CA ASN A 427 -14.87 -9.65 16.44
C ASN A 427 -13.58 -8.89 16.11
N LEU A 428 -13.36 -8.57 14.84
CA LEU A 428 -12.20 -7.78 14.40
C LEU A 428 -12.30 -6.30 14.80
N ARG A 429 -13.51 -5.72 14.79
CA ARG A 429 -13.78 -4.39 15.39
C ARG A 429 -13.44 -4.31 16.88
N LYS A 430 -13.25 -5.45 17.57
CA LYS A 430 -12.77 -5.44 18.96
C LYS A 430 -11.25 -5.18 19.06
N LEU A 431 -10.48 -5.37 17.99
CA LEU A 431 -9.02 -5.14 17.94
C LEU A 431 -8.65 -3.72 17.54
N ASP A 432 -9.65 -2.93 17.17
CA ASP A 432 -9.50 -1.62 16.58
C ASP A 432 -9.78 -0.55 17.64
N ASP A 433 -8.80 0.34 17.86
CA ASP A 433 -8.80 1.40 18.88
C ASP A 433 -9.84 2.51 18.60
N SER A 434 -10.66 2.31 17.58
CA SER A 434 -11.44 3.32 16.89
C SER A 434 -12.92 3.09 17.11
N LYS A 435 -13.54 3.89 17.97
CA LYS A 435 -14.97 3.81 18.30
C LYS A 435 -15.85 4.08 17.06
N GLY A 436 -16.23 3.05 16.30
CA GLY A 436 -17.17 3.22 15.19
C GLY A 436 -17.65 1.93 14.50
N PRO A 437 -18.92 1.86 14.02
CA PRO A 437 -19.49 0.69 13.37
C PRO A 437 -19.26 0.64 11.84
N MET A 438 -18.08 1.00 11.33
CA MET A 438 -17.73 0.92 9.90
C MET A 438 -16.36 0.25 9.71
N ALA A 439 -16.13 -0.42 8.58
CA ALA A 439 -14.87 -1.10 8.28
C ALA A 439 -13.71 -0.11 8.41
N VAL A 440 -12.76 -0.41 9.28
CA VAL A 440 -11.66 0.49 9.61
C VAL A 440 -10.44 0.07 8.83
N GLU A 441 -9.89 1.05 8.11
CA GLU A 441 -8.59 0.94 7.49
C GLU A 441 -7.52 0.85 8.57
N SER A 442 -6.54 -0.02 8.37
CA SER A 442 -5.29 0.04 9.10
C SER A 442 -4.59 1.34 8.73
N LEU A 443 -4.61 2.33 9.62
CA LEU A 443 -3.94 3.62 9.44
C LEU A 443 -2.53 3.36 8.88
N SER A 444 -2.20 3.92 7.71
CA SER A 444 -0.80 3.91 7.27
C SER A 444 0.06 4.60 8.33
N GLY A 445 1.39 4.38 8.35
CA GLY A 445 2.26 5.05 9.32
C GLY A 445 2.17 6.59 9.30
N TYR A 446 1.55 7.15 8.25
CA TYR A 446 1.31 8.59 8.05
C TYR A 446 -0.15 9.02 8.30
N ALA A 447 -1.09 8.09 8.47
CA ALA A 447 -2.50 8.41 8.67
C ALA A 447 -2.79 8.67 10.17
N ASN A 448 -3.19 9.91 10.48
CA ASN A 448 -3.52 10.33 11.86
C ASN A 448 -5.02 10.29 12.17
N HIS A 449 -5.86 10.01 11.17
CA HIS A 449 -7.33 10.03 11.27
C HIS A 449 -7.94 8.90 10.46
N ILE A 450 -8.98 8.29 11.01
CA ILE A 450 -9.77 7.30 10.30
C ILE A 450 -10.82 8.02 9.47
N LEU A 451 -10.75 7.82 8.16
CA LEU A 451 -11.65 8.44 7.21
C LEU A 451 -12.74 7.43 6.84
N PRO A 452 -13.98 7.66 7.30
CA PRO A 452 -15.05 6.73 6.96
C PRO A 452 -15.37 6.87 5.47
N TYR A 453 -15.50 5.73 4.80
CA TYR A 453 -15.81 5.63 3.38
C TYR A 453 -16.93 4.61 3.12
N GLY A 454 -17.79 4.88 2.12
CA GLY A 454 -18.91 4.00 1.79
C GLY A 454 -20.07 4.67 1.05
N LEU A 455 -20.97 3.85 0.50
CA LEU A 455 -22.09 4.25 -0.37
C LEU A 455 -23.02 5.33 0.24
N THR A 456 -23.20 5.31 1.56
CA THR A 456 -24.09 6.23 2.28
C THR A 456 -23.38 7.49 2.77
N LEU A 457 -22.07 7.59 2.57
CA LEU A 457 -21.27 8.70 3.06
C LEU A 457 -21.12 9.78 1.99
N THR A 458 -21.27 11.02 2.44
CA THR A 458 -21.06 12.26 1.69
C THR A 458 -19.85 12.99 2.26
N ALA A 459 -19.24 13.90 1.51
CA ALA A 459 -18.19 14.78 2.05
C ALA A 459 -18.59 15.45 3.38
N ARG A 460 -19.88 15.82 3.53
CA ARG A 460 -20.40 16.39 4.77
C ARG A 460 -20.39 15.40 5.92
N SER A 461 -20.82 14.15 5.71
CA SER A 461 -20.82 13.14 6.77
C SER A 461 -19.41 12.72 7.15
N VAL A 462 -18.48 12.62 6.19
CA VAL A 462 -17.06 12.37 6.47
C VAL A 462 -16.48 13.48 7.34
N ARG A 463 -16.73 14.75 6.97
CA ARG A 463 -16.28 15.91 7.76
C ARG A 463 -16.85 15.93 9.19
N LEU A 464 -18.12 15.55 9.35
CA LEU A 464 -18.75 15.46 10.67
C LEU A 464 -18.15 14.33 11.50
N ALA A 465 -17.91 13.16 10.89
CA ALA A 465 -17.30 12.03 11.56
C ALA A 465 -15.90 12.37 12.09
N ILE A 466 -15.04 12.99 11.27
CA ILE A 466 -13.69 13.43 11.69
C ILE A 466 -13.80 14.43 12.85
N LYS A 467 -14.75 15.38 12.78
CA LYS A 467 -14.95 16.35 13.86
C LYS A 467 -15.28 15.67 15.19
N ASP A 468 -16.00 14.57 15.16
CA ASP A 468 -16.43 13.87 16.36
C ASP A 468 -15.39 12.83 16.85
N SER A 469 -14.52 12.34 15.96
CA SER A 469 -13.53 11.29 16.26
C SER A 469 -12.09 11.75 16.42
N ALA A 470 -11.69 12.92 15.88
CA ALA A 470 -10.29 13.32 15.81
C ALA A 470 -9.64 13.54 17.19
N GLU A 471 -8.61 12.76 17.45
CA GLU A 471 -7.77 12.87 18.65
C GLU A 471 -6.51 13.71 18.37
N ASN A 472 -6.06 13.72 17.11
CA ASN A 472 -4.92 14.52 16.64
C ASN A 472 -5.36 15.88 16.04
N PRO A 473 -4.47 16.89 16.04
CA PRO A 473 -4.74 18.16 15.36
C PRO A 473 -4.95 17.96 13.84
N TYR A 474 -5.90 18.70 13.27
CA TYR A 474 -6.17 18.69 11.83
C TYR A 474 -6.71 20.03 11.34
N MET A 475 -6.65 20.23 10.03
CA MET A 475 -7.25 21.35 9.33
C MET A 475 -8.08 20.88 8.14
N PHE A 476 -9.27 21.48 7.96
CA PHE A 476 -10.17 21.16 6.86
C PHE A 476 -10.50 22.40 6.04
N GLY A 477 -10.34 22.35 4.72
CA GLY A 477 -10.55 23.50 3.85
C GLY A 477 -10.48 23.16 2.36
N THR A 478 -10.43 24.19 1.52
CA THR A 478 -9.92 24.05 0.13
C THR A 478 -8.42 23.77 0.16
N ILE A 479 -7.84 23.34 -0.97
CA ILE A 479 -6.39 23.12 -1.01
C ILE A 479 -5.63 24.42 -0.70
N GLN A 480 -6.08 25.55 -1.25
CA GLN A 480 -5.52 26.87 -0.99
C GLN A 480 -5.61 27.24 0.49
N GLU A 481 -6.74 26.97 1.15
CA GLU A 481 -6.90 27.27 2.58
C GLU A 481 -5.98 26.42 3.46
N VAL A 482 -5.70 25.17 3.08
CA VAL A 482 -4.88 24.27 3.91
C VAL A 482 -3.37 24.40 3.66
N THR A 483 -2.98 24.98 2.52
CA THR A 483 -1.59 25.26 2.16
C THR A 483 -1.15 26.71 2.41
N ASP A 484 -2.08 27.66 2.50
CA ASP A 484 -1.78 29.08 2.73
C ASP A 484 -1.25 29.36 4.14
N PRO A 485 0.02 29.79 4.28
CA PRO A 485 0.63 30.09 5.59
C PRO A 485 0.02 31.34 6.26
N THR A 486 -0.65 32.20 5.51
CA THR A 486 -1.24 33.46 5.99
C THR A 486 -2.68 33.32 6.48
N ASN A 487 -3.29 32.15 6.27
CA ASN A 487 -4.70 31.92 6.57
C ASN A 487 -5.01 32.10 8.08
N LYS A 488 -5.74 33.17 8.42
CA LYS A 488 -6.15 33.50 9.79
C LYS A 488 -7.39 32.70 10.25
N LYS A 489 -8.10 32.03 9.34
CA LYS A 489 -9.34 31.27 9.63
C LYS A 489 -9.09 29.82 10.07
N CYS A 490 -7.83 29.39 10.22
CA CYS A 490 -7.46 28.07 10.71
C CYS A 490 -8.01 27.80 12.12
N LYS A 491 -9.21 27.23 12.21
CA LYS A 491 -9.79 26.73 13.46
C LYS A 491 -9.32 25.29 13.66
N TRP A 492 -8.22 25.13 14.39
CA TRP A 492 -7.73 23.85 14.90
C TRP A 492 -8.79 23.21 15.79
N LYS A 493 -9.08 21.93 15.58
CA LYS A 493 -10.05 21.21 16.41
C LYS A 493 -9.37 20.01 17.04
N LEU A 494 -9.37 19.97 18.37
CA LEU A 494 -9.11 18.77 19.15
C LEU A 494 -10.33 18.49 20.01
N LYS A 495 -10.55 17.21 20.31
CA LYS A 495 -11.57 16.77 21.26
C LYS A 495 -11.33 17.27 22.69
N ASN A 496 -10.08 17.50 23.09
CA ASN A 496 -9.67 17.72 24.50
C ASN A 496 -9.13 19.13 24.84
N ASN A 497 -9.34 20.17 24.02
CA ASN A 497 -8.91 21.55 24.29
C ASN A 497 -7.38 21.77 24.58
N ARG A 498 -6.52 20.75 24.50
CA ARG A 498 -5.06 20.90 24.59
C ARG A 498 -4.53 21.51 23.29
N ARG A 499 -3.89 22.68 23.37
CA ARG A 499 -3.30 23.40 22.23
C ARG A 499 -2.01 22.71 21.75
N VAL A 500 -2.13 21.61 21.01
CA VAL A 500 -1.02 21.13 20.17
C VAL A 500 -1.11 21.85 18.83
N LYS A 501 -0.04 22.53 18.44
CA LYS A 501 -0.01 23.42 17.26
C LYS A 501 0.55 22.66 16.06
N LEU A 502 -0.29 22.42 15.05
CA LEU A 502 0.21 22.25 13.69
C LEU A 502 0.75 23.60 13.21
N THR A 503 1.89 23.58 12.52
CA THR A 503 2.50 24.77 11.91
C THR A 503 1.56 25.36 10.85
N LYS A 504 1.47 26.69 10.76
CA LYS A 504 0.62 27.34 9.74
C LYS A 504 1.11 26.99 8.33
N ARG A 505 2.42 27.08 8.10
CA ARG A 505 3.08 26.63 6.87
C ARG A 505 2.99 25.10 6.76
N VAL A 506 2.77 24.58 5.55
CA VAL A 506 3.00 23.15 5.27
C VAL A 506 4.47 22.88 5.48
N THR A 507 4.77 21.97 6.38
CA THR A 507 6.13 21.51 6.65
C THR A 507 6.24 20.09 6.15
N PHE A 508 7.33 19.80 5.45
CA PHE A 508 7.63 18.45 5.02
C PHE A 508 8.60 17.82 6.00
N ILE A 509 8.39 16.54 6.24
CA ILE A 509 9.38 15.71 6.91
C ILE A 509 10.61 15.67 5.99
N LYS A 510 11.69 16.32 6.44
CA LYS A 510 13.01 16.34 5.80
C LYS A 510 14.08 15.59 6.60
N LEU A 511 13.74 15.17 7.83
CA LEU A 511 14.70 14.61 8.79
C LEU A 511 15.08 13.17 8.41
N ASN A 512 16.37 12.88 8.57
CA ASN A 512 17.02 11.57 8.71
C ASN A 512 16.05 10.36 8.84
N PRO A 513 15.93 9.52 7.79
CA PRO A 513 15.06 8.34 7.81
C PRO A 513 15.26 7.50 9.06
N GLY A 514 16.52 7.18 9.38
CA GLY A 514 16.91 6.38 10.53
C GLY A 514 16.83 7.07 11.88
N ARG A 515 16.00 8.12 12.08
CA ARG A 515 15.67 8.73 13.39
C ARG A 515 14.15 8.86 13.65
N GLN A 516 13.30 8.38 12.75
CA GLN A 516 11.85 8.63 12.82
C GLN A 516 11.06 7.44 13.36
N MET A 517 10.12 7.69 14.28
CA MET A 517 9.05 6.75 14.66
C MET A 517 7.86 6.75 13.66
N ILE A 518 7.99 7.48 12.55
CA ILE A 518 6.98 7.64 11.50
C ILE A 518 7.58 7.08 10.20
N GLY A 519 6.96 6.03 9.64
CA GLY A 519 7.60 5.18 8.63
C GLY A 519 8.56 4.14 9.25
N SER A 520 8.87 3.07 8.52
CA SER A 520 9.53 1.86 9.05
C SER A 520 11.03 1.98 9.37
N PHE A 521 11.57 3.19 9.39
CA PHE A 521 13.02 3.37 9.48
C PHE A 521 13.59 3.18 10.91
N TYR A 522 12.73 2.95 11.91
CA TYR A 522 13.05 2.52 13.26
C TYR A 522 12.12 1.35 13.65
N PRO A 523 12.55 0.33 14.43
CA PRO A 523 13.85 0.17 15.11
C PRO A 523 15.08 -0.05 14.23
N ARG A 524 16.27 0.18 14.80
CA ARG A 524 17.54 -0.30 14.23
C ARG A 524 17.91 -1.70 14.71
N THR A 525 17.42 -2.12 15.88
CA THR A 525 17.63 -3.47 16.45
C THR A 525 16.32 -4.06 16.97
N ALA A 526 16.25 -5.39 17.09
CA ALA A 526 15.07 -6.06 17.66
C ALA A 526 14.85 -5.72 19.15
N ASP A 527 15.92 -5.38 19.87
CA ASP A 527 15.90 -5.11 21.32
C ASP A 527 15.33 -3.74 21.67
N ASP A 528 15.47 -2.75 20.77
CA ASP A 528 14.99 -1.38 21.00
C ASP A 528 13.45 -1.29 21.20
N TRP A 529 12.68 -2.28 20.74
CA TRP A 529 11.22 -2.17 20.65
C TRP A 529 10.39 -3.23 21.38
N THR A 530 10.95 -4.37 21.77
CA THR A 530 10.24 -5.29 22.68
C THR A 530 9.86 -4.60 23.98
N LYS A 531 10.62 -3.56 24.37
CA LYS A 531 10.36 -2.72 25.54
C LYS A 531 9.11 -1.82 25.40
N MET A 532 8.86 -1.21 24.23
CA MET A 532 7.74 -0.27 24.05
C MET A 532 6.41 -0.93 23.67
N ALA A 533 6.42 -2.16 23.14
CA ALA A 533 5.21 -2.85 22.68
C ALA A 533 4.45 -3.59 23.80
N TYR A 534 5.10 -3.83 24.94
CA TYR A 534 4.62 -4.63 26.06
C TYR A 534 4.69 -3.92 27.42
N GLU A 535 4.98 -2.61 27.43
CA GLU A 535 4.67 -1.70 28.55
C GLU A 535 3.20 -1.26 28.48
#